data_AF-A0A2A2Q9Y6-F1
#
_entry.id   AF-A0A2A2Q9Y6-F1
#
_cell.length_a   1.000
_cell.length_b   1.000
_cell.length_c   1.000
_cell.angle_alpha   90.00
_cell.angle_beta   90.00
_cell.angle_gamma   90.00
#
_symmetry.space_group_name_H-M   'P 1'
#
loop_
_entity.id
_entity.type
_entity.pdbx_description
1 polymer ?
#
loop_
_entity_poly.entity_id
_entity_poly.type
_entity_poly.pdbx_seq_one_letter_code
_entity_poly.pdbx_strand_id
1 'polypeptide(L)'
;MHEIKDTARASVRIGFDGRVHKIFRGHFARERFEHEVRVLRYLEARGCSFVPKLLEVEPATMKMVTTNCGGRVDQLNAERQAELFAELETFGVRHEDRELRNITYRVADGRFCIIDFEFATILDDGTGRPISLKPNLGT
;
A
#
# COMPACT_ATOMS: atom_id res chain seq x y z
N MET A 1 17.11 -14.06 -2.20
CA MET A 1 15.73 -13.56 -2.39
C MET A 1 14.90 -14.10 -1.23
N HIS A 2 14.25 -13.23 -0.46
CA HIS A 2 13.42 -13.63 0.68
C HIS A 2 11.94 -13.40 0.37
N GLU A 3 11.12 -14.42 0.58
CA GLU A 3 9.66 -14.33 0.41
C GLU A 3 9.03 -13.78 1.70
N ILE A 4 8.23 -12.72 1.58
CA ILE A 4 7.62 -12.04 2.74
C ILE A 4 6.16 -12.46 2.92
N LYS A 5 5.44 -12.60 1.80
CA LYS A 5 4.00 -12.84 1.75
C LYS A 5 3.70 -13.59 0.47
N ASP A 6 3.22 -14.81 0.59
CA ASP A 6 2.60 -15.54 -0.51
C ASP A 6 1.19 -15.91 -0.09
N THR A 7 0.23 -15.28 -0.75
CA THR A 7 -1.19 -15.43 -0.46
C THR A 7 -1.92 -15.74 -1.76
N ALA A 8 -3.16 -16.22 -1.66
CA ALA A 8 -4.01 -16.42 -2.84
C ALA A 8 -4.18 -15.15 -3.71
N ARG A 9 -3.93 -13.96 -3.13
CA ARG A 9 -4.16 -12.65 -3.76
C ARG A 9 -2.91 -11.98 -4.33
N ALA A 10 -1.73 -12.29 -3.79
CA ALA A 10 -0.46 -11.70 -4.23
C ALA A 10 0.74 -12.48 -3.69
N SER A 11 1.84 -12.41 -4.44
CA SER A 11 3.17 -12.86 -4.05
C SER A 11 4.07 -11.65 -3.87
N VAL A 12 4.76 -11.54 -2.73
CA VAL A 12 5.62 -10.42 -2.37
C VAL A 12 6.99 -10.93 -1.95
N ARG A 13 8.04 -10.39 -2.58
CA ARG A 13 9.44 -10.79 -2.38
C ARG A 13 10.35 -9.58 -2.25
N ILE A 14 11.40 -9.68 -1.43
CA ILE A 14 12.48 -8.70 -1.39
C ILE A 14 13.62 -9.17 -2.29
N GLY A 15 13.99 -8.33 -3.26
CA GLY A 15 15.18 -8.50 -4.09
C GLY A 15 16.47 -8.35 -3.29
N PHE A 16 17.60 -8.77 -3.85
CA PHE A 16 18.90 -8.59 -3.20
C PHE A 16 19.32 -7.12 -3.10
N ASP A 17 18.74 -6.27 -3.97
CA ASP A 17 18.84 -4.82 -3.95
C ASP A 17 17.94 -4.15 -2.89
N GLY A 18 17.22 -4.96 -2.10
CA GLY A 18 16.31 -4.50 -1.07
C GLY A 18 14.95 -4.02 -1.61
N ARG A 19 14.68 -4.07 -2.92
CA ARG A 19 13.39 -3.64 -3.49
C ARG A 19 12.30 -4.66 -3.23
N VAL A 20 11.05 -4.19 -3.14
CA VAL A 20 9.88 -5.04 -2.93
C VAL A 20 9.21 -5.31 -4.27
N HIS A 21 9.11 -6.58 -4.65
CA HIS A 21 8.42 -7.02 -5.84
C HIS A 21 7.07 -7.62 -5.44
N LYS A 22 5.96 -7.03 -5.91
CA LYS A 22 4.60 -7.54 -5.70
C LYS A 22 4.02 -7.99 -7.05
N ILE A 23 3.54 -9.23 -7.11
CA ILE A 23 2.81 -9.79 -8.26
C ILE A 23 1.40 -10.12 -7.79
N PHE A 24 0.39 -9.56 -8.46
CA PHE A 24 -1.01 -9.75 -8.10
C PHE A 24 -1.55 -11.03 -8.75
N ARG A 25 -2.40 -11.77 -8.01
CA ARG A 25 -2.99 -13.04 -8.43
C ARG A 25 -4.42 -13.18 -7.90
N GLY A 26 -5.19 -14.11 -8.45
CA GLY A 26 -6.54 -14.39 -7.96
C GLY A 26 -7.58 -13.34 -8.36
N HIS A 27 -8.67 -13.28 -7.60
CA HIS A 27 -9.83 -12.46 -7.95
C HIS A 27 -9.48 -10.97 -8.04
N PHE A 28 -9.96 -10.33 -9.12
CA PHE A 28 -9.76 -8.91 -9.41
C PHE A 28 -8.28 -8.47 -9.40
N ALA A 29 -7.36 -9.37 -9.79
CA ALA A 29 -5.92 -9.08 -9.73
C ALA A 29 -5.54 -7.86 -10.58
N ARG A 30 -6.17 -7.71 -11.76
CA ARG A 30 -5.94 -6.60 -12.67
C ARG A 30 -6.37 -5.27 -12.04
N GLU A 31 -7.59 -5.23 -11.53
CA GLU A 31 -8.20 -4.05 -10.93
C GLU A 31 -7.43 -3.63 -9.68
N ARG A 32 -7.12 -4.59 -8.78
CA ARG A 32 -6.32 -4.33 -7.58
C ARG A 32 -4.92 -3.81 -7.91
N PHE A 33 -4.28 -4.38 -8.91
CA PHE A 33 -2.98 -3.92 -9.40
C PHE A 33 -3.06 -2.47 -9.91
N GLU A 34 -3.99 -2.18 -10.81
CA GLU A 34 -4.15 -0.85 -11.40
C GLU A 34 -4.51 0.19 -10.34
N HIS A 35 -5.34 -0.19 -9.37
CA HIS A 35 -5.76 0.68 -8.30
C HIS A 35 -4.65 0.96 -7.29
N GLU A 36 -3.87 -0.04 -6.88
CA GLU A 36 -2.72 0.20 -6.01
C GLU A 36 -1.69 1.10 -6.70
N VAL A 37 -1.43 0.88 -8.00
CA VAL A 37 -0.58 1.78 -8.79
C VAL A 37 -1.14 3.20 -8.81
N ARG A 38 -2.45 3.36 -9.00
CA ARG A 38 -3.12 4.68 -8.99
C ARG A 38 -2.98 5.38 -7.65
N VAL A 39 -3.24 4.68 -6.54
CA VAL A 39 -3.16 5.22 -5.18
C VAL A 39 -1.73 5.64 -4.84
N LEU A 40 -0.73 4.80 -5.14
CA LEU A 40 0.66 5.14 -4.84
C LEU A 40 1.17 6.33 -5.66
N ARG A 41 0.80 6.43 -6.94
CA ARG A 41 1.10 7.64 -7.76
C ARG A 41 0.44 8.90 -7.20
N TYR A 42 -0.81 8.78 -6.75
CA TYR A 42 -1.54 9.90 -6.16
C TYR A 42 -0.88 10.39 -4.86
N LEU A 43 -0.49 9.47 -3.98
CA LEU A 43 0.22 9.78 -2.74
C LEU A 43 1.60 10.39 -2.98
N GLU A 44 2.34 9.89 -3.97
CA GLU A 44 3.64 10.43 -4.38
C GLU A 44 3.51 11.88 -4.88
N ALA A 45 2.53 12.16 -5.73
CA ALA A 45 2.26 13.51 -6.24
C ALA A 45 1.91 14.52 -5.12
N ARG A 46 1.39 14.03 -3.98
CA ARG A 46 1.08 14.84 -2.79
C ARG A 46 2.22 14.88 -1.76
N GLY A 47 3.37 14.28 -2.07
CA GLY A 47 4.54 14.30 -1.19
C GLY A 47 4.44 13.38 0.03
N CYS A 48 3.57 12.37 0.01
CA CYS A 48 3.45 11.42 1.12
C CYS A 48 4.71 10.54 1.19
N SER A 49 5.51 10.70 2.25
CA SER A 49 6.84 10.06 2.36
C SER A 49 6.86 8.76 3.19
N PHE A 50 5.72 8.37 3.76
CA PHE A 50 5.57 7.20 4.64
C PHE A 50 4.78 6.06 3.99
N VAL A 51 4.89 5.94 2.67
CA VAL A 51 4.28 4.89 1.87
C VAL A 51 5.30 4.37 0.85
N PRO A 52 5.09 3.18 0.25
CA PRO A 52 5.97 2.68 -0.79
C PRO A 52 5.99 3.62 -2.00
N LYS A 53 7.18 3.96 -2.49
CA LYS A 53 7.32 4.66 -3.77
C LYS A 53 7.38 3.64 -4.91
N LEU A 54 6.68 3.91 -6.00
CA LEU A 54 6.73 3.07 -7.20
C LEU A 54 8.07 3.28 -7.92
N LEU A 55 8.74 2.18 -8.24
CA LEU A 55 9.99 2.17 -8.99
C LEU A 55 9.76 1.64 -10.42
N GLU A 56 8.99 0.56 -10.54
CA GLU A 56 8.68 -0.08 -11.81
C GLU A 56 7.24 -0.60 -11.81
N VAL A 57 6.59 -0.56 -12.98
CA VAL A 57 5.22 -1.05 -13.18
C VAL A 57 5.19 -1.86 -14.46
N GLU A 58 4.78 -3.13 -14.37
CA GLU A 58 4.70 -4.08 -15.49
C GLU A 58 3.25 -4.58 -15.64
N PRO A 59 2.41 -3.87 -16.43
CA PRO A 59 1.00 -4.21 -16.55
C PRO A 59 0.75 -5.59 -17.15
N ALA A 60 1.56 -6.05 -18.10
CA ALA A 60 1.35 -7.35 -18.75
C ALA A 60 1.32 -8.51 -17.73
N THR A 61 2.17 -8.44 -16.71
CA THR A 61 2.31 -9.47 -15.67
C THR A 61 1.67 -9.08 -14.34
N MET A 62 0.98 -7.93 -14.26
CA MET A 62 0.42 -7.38 -13.02
C MET A 62 1.47 -7.34 -11.89
N LYS A 63 2.67 -6.86 -12.24
CA LYS A 63 3.81 -6.77 -11.31
C LYS A 63 4.14 -5.31 -11.08
N MET A 64 4.46 -4.98 -9.84
CA MET A 64 5.08 -3.69 -9.50
C MET A 64 6.29 -3.90 -8.61
N VAL A 65 7.20 -2.94 -8.68
CA VAL A 65 8.38 -2.84 -7.82
C VAL A 65 8.31 -1.55 -7.04
N THR A 66 8.48 -1.62 -5.73
CA THR A 66 8.44 -0.46 -4.84
C THR A 66 9.67 -0.38 -3.95
N THR A 67 9.87 0.79 -3.34
CA THR A 67 10.83 0.95 -2.23
C THR A 67 10.42 0.10 -1.03
N ASN A 68 11.40 -0.33 -0.25
CA ASN A 68 11.16 -1.03 1.00
C ASN A 68 10.80 -0.05 2.13
N CYS A 69 9.68 -0.32 2.79
CA CYS A 69 9.15 0.47 3.91
C CYS A 69 9.55 -0.08 5.29
N GLY A 70 10.53 -0.99 5.33
CA GLY A 70 11.10 -1.54 6.55
C GLY A 70 10.44 -2.84 7.01
N GLY A 71 10.72 -3.21 8.27
CA GLY A 71 10.27 -4.46 8.88
C GLY A 71 8.84 -4.37 9.39
N ARG A 72 8.20 -5.53 9.60
CA ARG A 72 6.87 -5.60 10.25
C ARG A 72 6.97 -5.10 11.68
N VAL A 73 5.89 -4.49 12.15
CA VAL A 73 5.76 -4.03 13.54
C VAL A 73 4.98 -5.07 14.33
N ASP A 74 5.55 -5.58 15.42
CA ASP A 74 4.89 -6.58 16.28
C ASP A 74 3.93 -5.93 17.29
N GLN A 75 4.23 -4.70 17.72
CA GLN A 75 3.44 -3.97 18.69
C GLN A 75 3.41 -2.47 18.36
N LEU A 76 2.22 -1.90 18.38
CA LEU A 76 1.98 -0.46 18.31
C LEU A 76 0.76 -0.16 19.17
N ASN A 77 0.80 0.93 19.93
CA ASN A 77 -0.38 1.32 20.69
C ASN A 77 -1.50 1.82 19.75
N ALA A 78 -2.75 1.69 20.18
CA ALA A 78 -3.90 1.99 19.34
C ALA A 78 -3.99 3.47 18.95
N GLU A 79 -3.53 4.38 19.82
CA GLU A 79 -3.51 5.82 19.57
C GLU A 79 -2.57 6.18 18.41
N ARG A 80 -1.31 5.70 18.45
CA ARG A 80 -0.35 5.88 17.35
C ARG A 80 -0.83 5.24 16.06
N GLN A 81 -1.46 4.07 16.13
CA GLN A 81 -2.04 3.43 14.95
C GLN A 81 -3.14 4.32 14.33
N ALA A 82 -4.03 4.88 15.15
CA ALA A 82 -5.07 5.80 14.69
C ALA A 82 -4.48 7.09 14.09
N GLU A 83 -3.47 7.68 14.74
CA GLU A 83 -2.77 8.87 14.25
C GLU A 83 -2.13 8.64 12.87
N LEU A 84 -1.49 7.48 12.64
CA LEU A 84 -0.86 7.17 11.35
C LEU A 84 -1.88 7.12 10.21
N PHE A 85 -3.02 6.46 10.43
CA PHE A 85 -4.08 6.41 9.42
C PHE A 85 -4.78 7.76 9.25
N ALA A 86 -4.90 8.57 10.31
CA ALA A 86 -5.42 9.93 10.21
C ALA A 86 -4.45 10.85 9.43
N GLU A 87 -3.14 10.71 9.63
CA GLU A 87 -2.11 11.42 8.86
C GLU A 87 -2.25 11.09 7.37
N LEU A 88 -2.44 9.81 7.00
CA LEU A 88 -2.67 9.40 5.62
C LEU A 88 -3.88 10.08 4.98
N GLU A 89 -4.98 10.25 5.72
CA GLU A 89 -6.18 10.91 5.21
C GLU A 89 -5.95 12.38 4.86
N THR A 90 -4.97 13.05 5.49
CA THR A 90 -4.58 14.43 5.10
C THR A 90 -3.97 14.49 3.69
N PHE A 91 -3.45 13.37 3.20
CA PHE A 91 -3.00 13.20 1.81
C PHE A 91 -4.13 12.78 0.88
N GLY A 92 -5.39 12.78 1.32
CA GLY A 92 -6.55 12.48 0.49
C GLY A 92 -6.77 11.00 0.21
N VAL A 93 -6.15 10.10 0.97
CA VAL A 93 -6.35 8.65 0.86
C VAL A 93 -6.78 8.07 2.19
N ARG A 94 -7.81 7.22 2.16
CA ARG A 94 -8.23 6.42 3.31
C ARG A 94 -7.84 4.97 3.11
N HIS A 95 -7.05 4.43 4.05
CA HIS A 95 -6.80 2.99 4.08
C HIS A 95 -8.04 2.26 4.58
N GLU A 96 -8.53 1.27 3.82
CA GLU A 96 -9.73 0.49 4.18
C GLU A 96 -9.41 -0.71 5.08
N ASP A 97 -8.12 -1.06 5.23
CA ASP A 97 -7.64 -2.15 6.10
C ASP A 97 -6.66 -1.61 7.16
N ARG A 98 -7.19 -1.02 8.24
CA ARG A 98 -6.41 -0.27 9.25
C ARG A 98 -5.77 -1.15 10.31
N GLU A 99 -5.19 -2.27 9.88
CA GLU A 99 -4.65 -3.30 10.75
C GLU A 99 -3.12 -3.17 10.91
N LEU A 100 -2.57 -3.59 12.05
CA LEU A 100 -1.14 -3.47 12.36
C LEU A 100 -0.24 -4.15 11.32
N ARG A 101 -0.72 -5.21 10.66
CA ARG A 101 0.00 -5.92 9.59
C ARG A 101 0.35 -5.05 8.38
N ASN A 102 -0.35 -3.94 8.20
CA ASN A 102 -0.14 -2.98 7.10
C ASN A 102 0.73 -1.79 7.56
N ILE A 103 1.32 -1.88 8.76
CA ILE A 103 2.27 -0.90 9.28
C ILE A 103 3.65 -1.56 9.34
N THR A 104 4.63 -0.89 8.76
CA THR A 104 6.05 -1.27 8.83
C THR A 104 6.87 -0.16 9.47
N TYR A 105 8.07 -0.48 9.94
CA TYR A 105 9.00 0.50 10.50
C TYR A 105 10.29 0.56 9.68
N ARG A 106 10.54 1.72 9.07
CA ARG A 106 11.74 1.99 8.28
C ARG A 106 12.82 2.57 9.19
N VAL A 107 13.85 1.77 9.46
CA VAL A 107 14.94 2.12 10.38
C VAL A 107 15.78 3.31 9.86
N ALA A 108 15.94 3.42 8.54
CA ALA A 108 16.83 4.43 7.93
C ALA A 108 16.47 5.89 8.31
N ASP A 109 15.19 6.18 8.51
CA ASP A 109 14.68 7.50 8.89
C ASP A 109 13.76 7.47 10.13
N GLY A 110 13.72 6.34 10.84
CA GLY A 110 12.95 6.19 12.07
C GLY A 110 11.43 6.39 11.90
N ARG A 111 10.87 5.97 10.75
CA ARG A 111 9.50 6.31 10.38
C ARG A 111 8.61 5.07 10.19
N PHE A 112 7.42 5.10 10.79
CA PHE A 112 6.36 4.16 10.45
C PHE A 112 5.84 4.44 9.05
N CYS A 113 5.58 3.38 8.29
CA CYS A 113 5.04 3.44 6.95
C CYS A 113 3.78 2.60 6.84
N ILE A 114 2.85 3.01 5.98
CA ILE A 114 1.64 2.25 5.64
C ILE A 114 1.86 1.57 4.30
N ILE A 115 1.45 0.30 4.17
CA ILE A 115 1.61 -0.52 2.97
C ILE A 115 0.28 -1.21 2.57
N ASP A 116 0.24 -1.78 1.37
CA ASP A 116 -0.88 -2.60 0.84
C ASP A 116 -2.17 -1.82 0.52
N PHE A 117 -2.09 -0.95 -0.50
CA PHE A 117 -3.14 0.01 -0.84
C PHE A 117 -4.20 -0.49 -1.83
N GLU A 118 -4.22 -1.79 -2.14
CA GLU A 118 -5.05 -2.37 -3.21
C GLU A 118 -6.56 -2.17 -3.04
N PHE A 119 -7.03 -1.83 -1.84
CA PHE A 119 -8.43 -1.50 -1.55
C PHE A 119 -8.63 -0.09 -0.97
N ALA A 120 -7.59 0.74 -0.93
CA ALA A 120 -7.69 2.09 -0.36
C ALA A 120 -8.70 2.95 -1.15
N THR A 121 -9.25 3.96 -0.50
CA THR A 121 -10.15 4.93 -1.14
C THR A 121 -9.40 6.24 -1.36
N ILE A 122 -9.33 6.73 -2.59
CA ILE A 122 -8.96 8.13 -2.86
C ILE A 122 -10.21 8.96 -2.53
N LEU A 123 -10.08 9.87 -1.56
CA LEU A 123 -11.22 10.63 -1.02
C LEU A 123 -11.69 11.72 -1.98
N ASP A 124 -10.76 12.36 -2.68
CA ASP A 124 -11.04 13.35 -3.72
C ASP A 124 -9.85 13.43 -4.69
N ASP A 125 -10.07 13.10 -5.96
CA ASP A 125 -9.06 13.25 -7.02
C ASP A 125 -9.20 14.57 -7.80
N GLY A 126 -9.99 15.52 -7.29
CA GLY A 126 -10.32 16.78 -7.94
C GLY A 126 -11.63 16.72 -8.73
N THR A 127 -12.30 15.56 -8.78
CA THR A 127 -13.63 15.41 -9.40
C THR A 127 -14.77 15.54 -8.38
N GLY A 128 -14.47 15.68 -7.09
CA GLY A 128 -15.46 15.71 -6.02
C GLY A 128 -16.14 14.36 -5.76
N ARG A 129 -15.59 13.25 -6.28
CA ARG A 129 -16.09 11.89 -6.06
C ARG A 129 -14.98 10.97 -5.55
N PRO A 130 -15.25 10.14 -4.54
CA PRO A 130 -14.27 9.17 -4.08
C PRO A 130 -14.10 8.02 -5.09
N ILE A 131 -12.88 7.50 -5.20
CA ILE A 131 -12.55 6.34 -6.03
C ILE A 131 -12.12 5.21 -5.11
N SER A 132 -12.84 4.10 -5.18
CA SER A 132 -12.62 2.94 -4.32
C SER A 132 -12.79 1.65 -5.08
N LEU A 133 -11.91 0.69 -4.80
CA LEU A 133 -12.12 -0.73 -5.10
C LEU A 133 -12.55 -1.51 -3.86
N LYS A 134 -12.92 -0.83 -2.76
CA LYS A 134 -13.49 -1.50 -1.61
C LYS A 134 -14.58 -2.45 -2.12
N PRO A 135 -14.46 -3.77 -1.86
CA PRO A 135 -15.53 -4.67 -2.21
C PRO A 135 -16.78 -4.12 -1.54
N ASN A 136 -17.85 -3.89 -2.30
CA ASN A 136 -19.16 -3.86 -1.69
C ASN A 136 -19.32 -5.25 -1.09
N LEU A 137 -18.97 -5.40 0.18
CA LEU A 137 -19.37 -6.53 1.00
C LEU A 137 -20.88 -6.40 1.07
N GLY A 138 -21.56 -6.87 0.01
CA GLY A 138 -23.00 -6.97 -0.02
C GLY A 138 -23.38 -7.91 1.11
N THR A 139 -24.07 -7.33 2.09
CA THR A 139 -24.98 -7.93 3.08
C THR A 139 -24.76 -9.38 3.44
#